data_AF-A0A0L7R5V5-F1
#
_entry.id   AF-A0A0L7R5V5-F1
#
_cell.length_a   1.000
_cell.length_b   1.000
_cell.length_c   1.000
_cell.angle_alpha   90.00
_cell.angle_beta   90.00
_cell.angle_gamma   90.00
#
_symmetry.space_group_name_H-M   'P 1'
#
loop_
_entity.id
_entity.type
_entity.pdbx_description
1 polymer ?
#
loop_
_entity_poly.entity_id
_entity_poly.type
_entity_poly.pdbx_seq_one_letter_code
_entity_poly.pdbx_strand_id
1 'polypeptide(L)'
;MQVIKRLQKIDSYERLYKMIMVLGEKMIDVIEASKALIENGGFNPDNRTLPRNVTIQSAISTTLENTAFFGDIILHFPHITHRILRTQQIWNPIIHWSLNFMNRTKYLLDTETVERFHLVSQELNIVKREPEYFNPYWQFPVGGFTTVYISFVVYVHGVQHHLHALYAQKNGKKEEERKDEEFRCPEGQGNGNFADPATCRRFYQCVDGYPYLNRCPSGLHFDDISKFCTFKNEARCGPIATTPPPVTEPPTDLAEKCDLANCQLPYCFCSRDGTIIPGGLHPDETPQMIIMTFDGAINHNNFDHYQKIFATDRLNPNNCPLKGTFFISHEYCNYNMVQSLAHDGHEIATETISLQKGLEDKGYEEWVGEMIGMREILKHFSNISTSEIVGMRAPYLKPGRNTQYKVLEDFGYIYDSSIGISPLKVPIWPYTLDYKIPHECKAGTCPTKTFPGVWELPLNAHYVESYEGGHCPYLDQCVLHNHDPEEVFDWLQEDFNRYYEQNRAPYMMPFHTNWFQIKELERGLSKFLDWAVTLPDVYFVTATQALTWITDPKPIKSLNNFEGWSCKKKENLPGPPCNNANKCALDFKPTESNFTTTRYLETCRECPNKYPWLGDSKGTGLYNDNYNPEKK
;
A
#
# COMPACT_ATOMS: atom_id res chain seq x y z
N MET A 1 -15.38 4.59 14.45
CA MET A 1 -15.83 6.01 14.42
C MET A 1 -15.38 6.83 13.20
N GLN A 2 -14.10 6.85 12.78
CA GLN A 2 -13.67 7.68 11.64
C GLN A 2 -14.33 7.29 10.30
N VAL A 3 -14.59 6.00 10.07
CA VAL A 3 -15.23 5.50 8.84
C VAL A 3 -16.68 5.98 8.70
N ILE A 4 -17.50 5.91 9.77
CA ILE A 4 -18.88 6.41 9.76
C ILE A 4 -18.93 7.92 9.46
N LYS A 5 -18.05 8.71 10.10
CA LYS A 5 -17.94 10.16 9.83
C LYS A 5 -17.53 10.48 8.38
N ARG A 6 -16.81 9.59 7.70
CA ARG A 6 -16.48 9.72 6.27
C ARG A 6 -17.67 9.35 5.40
N LEU A 7 -18.38 8.26 5.71
CA LEU A 7 -19.60 7.86 5.00
C LEU A 7 -20.69 8.94 5.09
N GLN A 8 -20.82 9.62 6.24
CA GLN A 8 -21.77 10.72 6.45
C GLN A 8 -21.47 11.97 5.59
N LYS A 9 -20.25 12.10 5.06
CA LYS A 9 -19.84 13.23 4.21
C LYS A 9 -20.00 12.93 2.71
N ILE A 10 -20.57 11.78 2.35
CA ILE A 10 -20.77 11.40 0.95
C ILE A 10 -22.14 11.88 0.49
N ASP A 11 -22.16 12.89 -0.37
CA ASP A 11 -23.39 13.52 -0.84
C ASP A 11 -24.11 12.71 -1.94
N SER A 12 -23.40 11.81 -2.62
CA SER A 12 -23.96 10.93 -3.65
C SER A 12 -24.59 9.68 -3.05
N TYR A 13 -25.92 9.57 -3.15
CA TYR A 13 -26.68 8.39 -2.71
C TYR A 13 -26.18 7.09 -3.37
N GLU A 14 -25.86 7.13 -4.67
CA GLU A 14 -25.40 5.95 -5.42
C GLU A 14 -24.02 5.50 -4.94
N ARG A 15 -23.09 6.45 -4.75
CA ARG A 15 -21.74 6.16 -4.24
C ARG A 15 -21.79 5.63 -2.81
N LEU A 16 -22.61 6.24 -1.95
CA LEU A 16 -22.81 5.81 -0.58
C LEU A 16 -23.44 4.41 -0.52
N TYR A 17 -24.43 4.13 -1.38
CA TYR A 17 -25.05 2.80 -1.51
C TYR A 17 -24.05 1.72 -1.92
N LYS A 18 -23.25 1.96 -2.97
CA LYS A 18 -22.22 1.01 -3.42
C LYS A 18 -21.15 0.77 -2.35
N MET A 19 -20.68 1.83 -1.68
CA MET A 19 -19.69 1.68 -0.61
C MET A 19 -20.21 0.89 0.59
N ILE A 20 -21.45 1.16 1.04
CA ILE A 20 -22.06 0.39 2.14
C ILE A 20 -22.29 -1.06 1.72
N MET A 21 -22.64 -1.33 0.46
CA MET A 21 -22.79 -2.68 -0.07
C MET A 21 -21.47 -3.46 -0.04
N VAL A 22 -20.37 -2.89 -0.55
CA VAL A 22 -19.05 -3.56 -0.54
C VAL A 22 -18.54 -3.80 0.88
N LEU A 23 -18.70 -2.81 1.77
CA LEU A 23 -18.35 -2.97 3.19
C LEU A 23 -19.17 -4.07 3.86
N GLY A 24 -20.47 -4.14 3.55
CA GLY A 24 -21.35 -5.19 4.04
C GLY A 24 -20.92 -6.57 3.55
N GLU A 25 -20.61 -6.73 2.26
CA GLU A 25 -20.20 -8.00 1.66
C GLU A 25 -18.93 -8.55 2.32
N LYS A 26 -17.88 -7.72 2.43
CA LYS A 26 -16.63 -8.10 3.08
C LYS A 26 -16.82 -8.46 4.54
N MET A 27 -17.70 -7.75 5.25
CA MET A 27 -17.99 -8.07 6.64
C MET A 27 -18.73 -9.41 6.77
N ILE A 28 -19.69 -9.69 5.89
CA ILE A 28 -20.43 -10.95 5.89
C ILE A 28 -19.49 -12.12 5.65
N ASP A 29 -18.57 -12.02 4.68
CA ASP A 29 -17.56 -13.05 4.41
C ASP A 29 -16.69 -13.34 5.65
N VAL A 30 -16.26 -12.27 6.34
CA VAL A 30 -15.43 -12.38 7.55
C VAL A 30 -16.19 -13.02 8.71
N ILE A 31 -17.46 -12.65 8.91
CA ILE A 31 -18.32 -13.23 9.94
C ILE A 31 -18.61 -14.70 9.63
N GLU A 32 -18.85 -15.05 8.36
CA GLU A 32 -19.12 -16.43 7.95
C GLU A 32 -17.90 -17.34 8.17
N ALA A 33 -16.70 -16.87 7.80
CA ALA A 33 -15.45 -17.58 8.09
C ALA A 33 -15.22 -17.74 9.60
N SER A 34 -15.46 -16.68 10.39
CA SER A 34 -15.30 -16.70 11.84
C SER A 34 -16.33 -17.63 12.52
N LYS A 35 -17.57 -17.64 12.05
CA LYS A 35 -18.64 -18.54 12.49
C LYS A 35 -18.22 -20.00 12.36
N ALA A 36 -17.69 -20.40 11.20
CA ALA A 36 -17.24 -21.77 10.96
C ALA A 36 -16.16 -22.20 11.97
N LEU A 37 -15.22 -21.30 12.30
CA LEU A 37 -14.18 -21.55 13.30
C LEU A 37 -14.73 -21.68 14.73
N ILE A 38 -15.71 -20.85 15.09
CA ILE A 38 -16.35 -20.86 16.42
C ILE A 38 -17.17 -22.14 16.62
N GLU A 39 -17.98 -22.51 15.62
CA GLU A 39 -18.85 -23.69 15.68
C GLU A 39 -18.02 -25.00 15.66
N ASN A 40 -17.01 -25.10 14.79
CA ASN A 40 -16.10 -26.26 14.78
C ASN A 40 -15.21 -26.33 16.02
N GLY A 41 -14.92 -25.18 16.63
CA GLY A 41 -14.15 -25.06 17.86
C GLY A 41 -14.91 -25.49 19.13
N GLY A 42 -16.21 -25.81 19.03
CA GLY A 42 -17.03 -26.26 20.15
C GLY A 42 -17.26 -25.20 21.22
N PHE A 43 -17.12 -23.91 20.88
CA PHE A 43 -17.32 -22.83 21.84
C PHE A 43 -18.82 -22.67 22.18
N ASN A 44 -19.15 -22.72 23.47
CA ASN A 44 -20.49 -22.42 23.95
C ASN A 44 -20.59 -20.95 24.37
N PRO A 45 -21.32 -20.10 23.64
CA PRO A 45 -21.42 -18.67 23.94
C PRO A 45 -22.16 -18.36 25.26
N ASP A 46 -22.90 -19.31 25.84
CA ASP A 46 -23.56 -19.12 27.15
C ASP A 46 -22.60 -19.36 28.33
N ASN A 47 -21.44 -19.96 28.07
CA ASN A 47 -20.42 -20.21 29.09
C ASN A 47 -19.53 -18.97 29.26
N ARG A 48 -19.36 -18.48 30.50
CA ARG A 48 -18.55 -17.29 30.81
C ARG A 48 -17.04 -17.52 30.74
N THR A 49 -16.58 -18.75 30.53
CA THR A 49 -15.16 -19.05 30.37
C THR A 49 -14.74 -18.98 28.91
N LEU A 50 -13.79 -18.09 28.61
CA LEU A 50 -13.20 -17.98 27.27
C LEU A 50 -12.35 -19.22 26.93
N PRO A 51 -12.34 -19.67 25.65
CA PRO A 51 -11.55 -20.80 25.21
C PRO A 51 -10.06 -20.49 25.30
N ARG A 52 -9.20 -21.44 25.64
CA ARG A 52 -7.73 -21.23 25.67
C ARG A 52 -7.09 -21.16 24.27
N ASN A 53 -7.82 -21.59 23.24
CA ASN A 53 -7.34 -21.58 21.87
C ASN A 53 -7.38 -20.15 21.30
N VAL A 54 -6.21 -19.61 21.00
CA VAL A 54 -6.02 -18.24 20.50
C VAL A 54 -6.75 -18.02 19.17
N THR A 55 -6.84 -19.03 18.31
CA THR A 55 -7.56 -18.95 17.03
C THR A 55 -9.06 -18.76 17.23
N ILE A 56 -9.65 -19.45 18.22
CA ILE A 56 -11.07 -19.30 18.54
C ILE A 56 -11.32 -17.94 19.21
N GLN A 57 -10.44 -17.51 20.12
CA GLN A 57 -10.53 -16.17 20.72
C GLN A 57 -10.49 -15.06 19.65
N SER A 58 -9.59 -15.19 18.67
CA SER A 58 -9.50 -14.27 17.54
C SER A 58 -10.78 -14.25 16.69
N ALA A 59 -11.35 -15.43 16.39
CA ALA A 59 -12.62 -15.53 15.66
C ALA A 59 -13.79 -14.89 16.42
N ILE A 60 -13.83 -15.02 17.76
CA ILE A 60 -14.82 -14.37 18.62
C ILE A 60 -14.66 -12.85 18.54
N SER A 61 -13.44 -12.32 18.76
CA SER A 61 -13.17 -10.86 18.68
C SER A 61 -13.56 -10.30 17.31
N THR A 62 -13.12 -10.97 16.25
CA THR A 62 -13.41 -10.61 14.86
C THR A 62 -14.91 -10.57 14.61
N THR A 63 -15.66 -11.56 15.10
CA THR A 63 -17.13 -11.59 14.98
C THR A 63 -17.78 -10.42 15.70
N LEU A 64 -17.37 -10.13 16.94
CA LEU A 64 -17.95 -9.06 17.75
C LEU A 64 -17.65 -7.66 17.18
N GLU A 65 -16.40 -7.41 16.77
CA GLU A 65 -15.97 -6.13 16.19
C GLU A 65 -16.67 -5.82 14.87
N ASN A 66 -16.72 -6.80 13.96
CA ASN A 66 -17.36 -6.63 12.67
C ASN A 66 -18.88 -6.45 12.81
N THR A 67 -19.53 -7.23 13.69
CA THR A 67 -20.97 -7.10 13.93
C THR A 67 -21.32 -5.75 14.58
N ALA A 68 -20.50 -5.27 15.52
CA ALA A 68 -20.67 -3.94 16.11
C ALA A 68 -20.50 -2.83 15.07
N PHE A 69 -19.48 -2.93 14.22
CA PHE A 69 -19.21 -1.95 13.16
C PHE A 69 -20.37 -1.84 12.16
N PHE A 70 -20.96 -2.96 11.74
CA PHE A 70 -22.11 -2.92 10.84
C PHE A 70 -23.40 -2.51 11.53
N GLY A 71 -23.52 -2.80 12.84
CA GLY A 71 -24.53 -2.19 13.69
C GLY A 71 -24.50 -0.66 13.63
N ASP A 72 -23.32 -0.05 13.72
CA ASP A 72 -23.16 1.39 13.56
C ASP A 72 -23.62 1.86 12.16
N ILE A 73 -23.29 1.13 11.10
CA ILE A 73 -23.73 1.47 9.73
C ILE A 73 -25.25 1.41 9.61
N ILE A 74 -25.90 0.38 10.18
CA ILE A 74 -27.37 0.23 10.17
C ILE A 74 -28.04 1.42 10.85
N LEU A 75 -27.53 1.84 12.01
CA LEU A 75 -28.11 2.96 12.75
C LEU A 75 -27.93 4.30 12.05
N HIS A 76 -26.79 4.54 11.39
CA HIS A 76 -26.53 5.83 10.72
C HIS A 76 -27.13 5.91 9.31
N PHE A 77 -27.32 4.77 8.62
CA PHE A 77 -27.81 4.72 7.23
C PHE A 77 -28.98 3.74 7.04
N PRO A 78 -30.05 3.79 7.86
CA PRO A 78 -31.11 2.77 7.87
C PRO A 78 -31.80 2.61 6.52
N HIS A 79 -32.03 3.68 5.76
CA HIS A 79 -32.68 3.59 4.44
C HIS A 79 -31.86 2.78 3.42
N ILE A 80 -30.53 2.95 3.43
CA ILE A 80 -29.63 2.25 2.51
C ILE A 80 -29.48 0.80 2.94
N THR A 81 -29.25 0.55 4.23
CA THR A 81 -29.07 -0.81 4.75
C THR A 81 -30.33 -1.64 4.61
N HIS A 82 -31.52 -1.10 4.89
CA HIS A 82 -32.80 -1.81 4.64
C HIS A 82 -32.96 -2.19 3.17
N ARG A 83 -32.56 -1.31 2.24
CA ARG A 83 -32.61 -1.62 0.80
C ARG A 83 -31.64 -2.75 0.44
N ILE A 84 -30.40 -2.68 0.94
CA ILE A 84 -29.38 -3.72 0.70
C ILE A 84 -29.85 -5.06 1.26
N LEU A 85 -30.35 -5.12 2.49
CA LEU A 85 -30.79 -6.37 3.13
C LEU A 85 -32.03 -6.99 2.46
N ARG A 86 -32.88 -6.19 1.82
CA ARG A 86 -33.98 -6.70 0.98
C ARG A 86 -33.46 -7.32 -0.31
N THR A 87 -32.42 -6.74 -0.91
CA THR A 87 -31.81 -7.25 -2.14
C THR A 87 -30.91 -8.46 -1.88
N GLN A 88 -30.11 -8.42 -0.82
CA GLN A 88 -29.14 -9.45 -0.43
C GLN A 88 -29.72 -10.38 0.65
N GLN A 89 -30.78 -11.11 0.31
CA GLN A 89 -31.47 -11.97 1.29
C GLN A 89 -30.56 -13.05 1.90
N ILE A 90 -29.51 -13.45 1.18
CA ILE A 90 -28.51 -14.42 1.65
C ILE A 90 -27.73 -13.95 2.87
N TRP A 91 -27.68 -12.64 3.15
CA TRP A 91 -27.00 -12.10 4.33
C TRP A 91 -27.81 -12.24 5.62
N ASN A 92 -29.14 -12.32 5.51
CA ASN A 92 -30.03 -12.30 6.67
C ASN A 92 -29.71 -13.41 7.69
N PRO A 93 -29.50 -14.69 7.29
CA PRO A 93 -29.14 -15.75 8.23
C PRO A 93 -27.84 -15.48 9.00
N ILE A 94 -26.85 -14.87 8.35
CA ILE A 94 -25.54 -14.57 8.94
C ILE A 94 -25.67 -13.41 9.93
N ILE A 95 -26.40 -12.36 9.57
CA ILE A 95 -26.68 -11.21 10.44
C ILE A 95 -27.51 -11.62 11.67
N HIS A 96 -28.54 -12.44 11.48
CA HIS A 96 -29.33 -12.97 12.59
C HIS A 96 -28.47 -13.82 13.53
N TRP A 97 -27.61 -14.67 12.97
CA TRP A 97 -26.70 -15.48 13.75
C TRP A 97 -25.72 -14.61 14.56
N SER A 98 -25.11 -13.60 13.93
CA SER A 98 -24.10 -12.76 14.60
C SER A 98 -24.71 -11.88 15.69
N LEU A 99 -25.91 -11.34 15.47
CA LEU A 99 -26.64 -10.58 16.49
C LEU A 99 -27.11 -11.46 17.65
N ASN A 100 -27.53 -12.70 17.37
CA ASN A 100 -27.84 -13.67 18.43
C ASN A 100 -26.58 -14.04 19.22
N PHE A 101 -25.46 -14.25 18.53
CA PHE A 101 -24.17 -14.53 19.13
C PHE A 101 -23.71 -13.38 20.05
N MET A 102 -23.80 -12.12 19.61
CA MET A 102 -23.54 -10.94 20.45
C MET A 102 -24.44 -10.90 21.69
N ASN A 103 -25.73 -11.21 21.55
CA ASN A 103 -26.67 -11.23 22.67
C ASN A 103 -26.32 -12.30 23.72
N ARG A 104 -25.94 -13.51 23.28
CA ARG A 104 -25.51 -14.61 24.17
C ARG A 104 -24.16 -14.31 24.84
N THR A 105 -23.28 -13.60 24.13
CA THR A 105 -21.95 -13.20 24.61
C THR A 105 -21.89 -11.79 25.21
N LYS A 106 -23.02 -11.18 25.57
CA LYS A 106 -23.10 -9.80 26.09
C LYS A 106 -22.21 -9.51 27.31
N TYR A 107 -21.80 -10.55 28.04
CA TYR A 107 -20.87 -10.42 29.17
C TYR A 107 -19.44 -10.05 28.74
N LEU A 108 -19.11 -10.18 27.44
CA LEU A 108 -17.87 -9.75 26.82
C LEU A 108 -17.93 -8.32 26.28
N LEU A 109 -19.11 -7.69 26.28
CA LEU A 109 -19.35 -6.37 25.70
C LEU A 109 -19.54 -5.32 26.80
N ASP A 110 -19.10 -4.09 26.52
CA ASP A 110 -19.39 -2.95 27.37
C ASP A 110 -20.87 -2.52 27.25
N THR A 111 -21.34 -1.75 28.22
CA THR A 111 -22.75 -1.33 28.31
C THR A 111 -23.18 -0.47 27.11
N GLU A 112 -22.31 0.38 26.58
CA GLU A 112 -22.62 1.25 25.43
C GLU A 112 -22.82 0.42 24.16
N THR A 113 -21.96 -0.57 23.93
CA THR A 113 -22.11 -1.53 22.83
C THR A 113 -23.40 -2.35 22.97
N VAL A 114 -23.75 -2.76 24.19
CA VAL A 114 -24.99 -3.50 24.48
C VAL A 114 -26.24 -2.68 24.14
N GLU A 115 -26.25 -1.41 24.53
CA GLU A 115 -27.36 -0.49 24.23
C GLU A 115 -27.48 -0.22 22.72
N ARG A 116 -26.35 -0.03 22.01
CA ARG A 116 -26.36 0.18 20.56
C ARG A 116 -26.87 -1.01 19.76
N PHE A 117 -26.43 -2.24 20.06
CA PHE A 117 -26.94 -3.39 19.31
C PHE A 117 -28.42 -3.67 19.63
N HIS A 118 -28.90 -3.29 20.82
CA HIS A 118 -30.33 -3.37 21.12
C HIS A 118 -31.15 -2.49 20.18
N LEU A 119 -30.68 -1.26 19.89
CA LEU A 119 -31.28 -0.39 18.88
C LEU A 119 -31.20 -1.00 17.47
N VAL A 120 -30.06 -1.61 17.09
CA VAL A 120 -29.93 -2.32 15.80
C VAL A 120 -30.95 -3.45 15.66
N SER A 121 -31.14 -4.22 16.74
CA SER A 121 -32.07 -5.35 16.75
C SER A 121 -33.53 -4.88 16.62
N GLN A 122 -33.87 -3.72 17.19
CA GLN A 122 -35.16 -3.07 16.99
C GLN A 122 -35.27 -2.49 15.56
N GLU A 123 -34.23 -1.86 15.03
CA GLU A 123 -34.18 -1.30 13.67
C GLU A 123 -34.43 -2.39 12.61
N LEU A 124 -33.81 -3.55 12.77
CA LEU A 124 -33.96 -4.70 11.87
C LEU A 124 -35.21 -5.56 12.14
N ASN A 125 -36.07 -5.19 13.11
CA ASN A 125 -37.24 -5.98 13.54
C ASN A 125 -36.92 -7.42 13.99
N ILE A 126 -35.72 -7.62 14.55
CA ILE A 126 -35.30 -8.91 15.12
C ILE A 126 -35.92 -9.10 16.51
N VAL A 127 -36.06 -8.00 17.25
CA VAL A 127 -36.83 -7.93 18.49
C VAL A 127 -38.01 -6.97 18.29
N LYS A 128 -39.04 -7.13 19.13
CA LYS A 128 -40.21 -6.24 19.08
C LYS A 128 -39.76 -4.79 19.36
N ARG A 129 -40.07 -3.88 18.45
CA ARG A 129 -39.85 -2.44 18.65
C ARG A 129 -40.68 -1.94 19.83
N GLU A 130 -40.04 -1.18 20.70
CA GLU A 130 -40.71 -0.52 21.82
C GLU A 130 -41.65 0.59 21.30
N PRO A 131 -42.76 0.89 22.01
CA PRO A 131 -43.73 1.89 21.56
C PRO A 131 -43.12 3.30 21.31
N GLU A 132 -42.01 3.61 21.97
CA GLU A 132 -41.28 4.88 21.87
C GLU A 132 -39.97 4.75 21.07
N TYR A 133 -39.81 3.70 20.27
CA TYR A 133 -38.57 3.46 19.53
C TYR A 133 -38.22 4.64 18.61
N PHE A 134 -37.05 5.21 18.84
CA PHE A 134 -36.45 6.26 18.03
C PHE A 134 -34.98 5.91 17.78
N ASN A 135 -34.51 6.04 16.55
CA ASN A 135 -33.10 5.87 16.20
C ASN A 135 -32.37 7.22 16.31
N PRO A 136 -31.56 7.47 17.36
CA PRO A 136 -30.92 8.76 17.60
C PRO A 136 -29.76 9.06 16.65
N TYR A 137 -29.32 8.09 15.85
CA TYR A 137 -28.16 8.20 14.96
C TYR A 137 -28.53 8.62 13.53
N TRP A 138 -29.84 8.71 13.22
CA TRP A 138 -30.34 9.09 11.92
C TRP A 138 -31.01 10.47 11.95
N GLN A 139 -30.48 11.44 11.18
CA GLN A 139 -31.04 12.78 11.00
C GLN A 139 -31.51 12.98 9.55
N PHE A 140 -32.74 13.46 9.35
CA PHE A 140 -33.25 13.83 8.03
C PHE A 140 -32.52 15.08 7.49
N PRO A 141 -32.03 15.09 6.24
CA PRO A 141 -31.54 16.31 5.62
C PRO A 141 -32.73 17.22 5.25
N VAL A 142 -32.72 18.45 5.76
CA VAL A 142 -33.68 19.50 5.40
C VAL A 142 -33.10 20.31 4.23
N GLY A 143 -33.74 20.20 3.05
CA GLY A 143 -33.52 21.08 1.87
C GLY A 143 -32.99 20.35 0.62
N GLY A 144 -33.64 20.36 -0.54
CA GLY A 144 -34.87 21.01 -0.95
C GLY A 144 -35.46 20.42 -2.24
N PHE A 145 -36.77 20.26 -2.25
CA PHE A 145 -37.64 20.29 -3.43
C PHE A 145 -38.94 20.98 -2.98
N THR A 146 -39.15 22.23 -3.40
CA THR A 146 -40.47 22.88 -3.47
C THR A 146 -41.20 22.31 -4.69
N THR A 147 -42.48 21.95 -4.75
CA THR A 147 -43.72 22.47 -4.14
C THR A 147 -44.82 21.41 -4.37
N VAL A 148 -45.78 21.24 -3.46
CA VAL A 148 -47.25 21.24 -3.69
C VAL A 148 -47.95 21.01 -2.34
N TYR A 149 -48.65 22.07 -1.89
CA TYR A 149 -49.84 22.13 -1.00
C TYR A 149 -49.83 21.38 0.35
N ILE A 150 -49.58 22.07 1.48
CA ILE A 150 -50.47 22.95 2.28
C ILE A 150 -51.38 22.18 3.27
N SER A 151 -51.15 22.49 4.57
CA SER A 151 -52.09 22.59 5.72
C SER A 151 -51.56 21.83 6.95
N PHE A 152 -51.33 22.39 8.14
CA PHE A 152 -51.89 23.56 8.81
C PHE A 152 -51.04 23.93 10.07
N VAL A 153 -50.77 25.24 10.27
CA VAL A 153 -50.71 26.00 11.57
C VAL A 153 -49.56 25.66 12.56
N VAL A 154 -48.49 26.47 12.69
CA VAL A 154 -48.32 27.81 13.32
C VAL A 154 -48.60 27.84 14.83
N TYR A 155 -47.55 28.09 15.64
CA TYR A 155 -47.46 28.99 16.82
C TYR A 155 -46.15 28.61 17.58
N VAL A 156 -45.17 29.43 17.96
CA VAL A 156 -44.87 30.86 17.90
C VAL A 156 -43.35 31.01 18.18
N HIS A 157 -42.72 32.02 17.59
CA HIS A 157 -41.33 32.46 17.82
C HIS A 157 -41.07 32.96 19.26
N GLY A 158 -39.84 32.77 19.76
CA GLY A 158 -39.05 33.88 20.31
C GLY A 158 -38.71 33.92 21.82
N VAL A 159 -37.39 33.93 22.08
CA VAL A 159 -36.69 34.75 23.09
C VAL A 159 -36.57 34.22 24.54
N GLN A 160 -35.40 33.60 24.78
CA GLN A 160 -34.32 34.00 25.72
C GLN A 160 -34.56 34.07 27.24
N HIS A 161 -33.75 33.27 27.95
CA HIS A 161 -33.11 33.48 29.26
C HIS A 161 -33.86 34.18 30.42
N HIS A 162 -33.80 33.51 31.58
CA HIS A 162 -33.86 34.04 32.96
C HIS A 162 -35.26 34.36 33.50
N LEU A 163 -35.80 33.53 34.41
CA LEU A 163 -35.53 33.52 35.85
C LEU A 163 -36.44 32.49 36.57
N HIS A 164 -36.10 32.22 37.83
CA HIS A 164 -36.71 31.33 38.83
C HIS A 164 -36.19 29.88 38.82
N ALA A 165 -35.18 29.48 39.60
CA ALA A 165 -34.91 29.82 41.00
C ALA A 165 -36.21 29.90 41.82
N LEU A 166 -36.58 28.78 42.45
CA LEU A 166 -37.24 28.64 43.76
C LEU A 166 -38.10 27.36 43.73
N TYR A 167 -37.52 26.23 44.14
CA TYR A 167 -37.97 25.55 45.37
C TYR A 167 -36.94 24.50 45.78
N ALA A 168 -36.37 24.73 46.95
CA ALA A 168 -35.30 23.96 47.55
C ALA A 168 -35.82 22.88 48.51
N GLN A 169 -34.89 21.98 48.87
CA GLN A 169 -34.80 21.17 50.10
C GLN A 169 -35.55 19.83 50.21
N LYS A 170 -34.76 18.74 50.11
CA LYS A 170 -34.42 17.76 51.18
C LYS A 170 -33.71 16.58 50.49
N ASN A 171 -32.55 16.06 50.85
CA ASN A 171 -31.80 16.02 52.10
C ASN A 171 -30.30 16.03 51.79
N GLY A 172 -29.52 16.73 52.62
CA GLY A 172 -28.06 16.75 52.53
C GLY A 172 -27.41 15.50 53.12
N LYS A 173 -26.30 15.10 52.52
CA LYS A 173 -25.12 14.63 53.24
C LYS A 173 -23.90 15.35 52.65
N LYS A 174 -23.17 16.02 53.55
CA LYS A 174 -21.88 16.67 53.31
C LYS A 174 -20.84 15.59 53.02
N GLU A 175 -20.16 15.69 51.90
CA GLU A 175 -18.80 15.18 51.73
C GLU A 175 -17.94 16.31 51.16
N GLU A 176 -16.72 16.40 51.69
CA GLU A 176 -15.81 17.54 51.66
C GLU A 176 -15.38 17.97 50.26
N GLU A 177 -15.34 19.29 50.02
CA GLU A 177 -14.66 19.89 48.89
C GLU A 177 -13.15 19.59 48.97
N ARG A 178 -12.65 18.64 48.18
CA ARG A 178 -11.26 18.69 47.71
C ARG A 178 -11.23 19.62 46.51
N LYS A 179 -10.40 20.67 46.61
CA LYS A 179 -10.03 21.49 45.46
C LYS A 179 -9.24 20.60 44.48
N ASP A 180 -9.90 20.10 43.46
CA ASP A 180 -9.22 19.48 42.32
C ASP A 180 -8.59 20.62 41.48
N GLU A 181 -7.27 20.73 41.51
CA GLU A 181 -6.54 21.56 40.55
C GLU A 181 -6.83 21.02 39.14
N GLU A 182 -7.31 21.89 38.25
CA GLU A 182 -7.63 21.53 36.87
C GLU A 182 -6.34 21.11 36.15
N PHE A 183 -6.27 19.83 35.73
CA PHE A 183 -5.11 19.27 35.03
C PHE A 183 -4.82 20.06 33.75
N ARG A 184 -3.55 20.44 33.55
CA ARG A 184 -3.07 21.12 32.35
C ARG A 184 -2.11 20.22 31.58
N CYS A 185 -2.26 20.20 30.26
CA CYS A 185 -1.39 19.42 29.39
C CYS A 185 0.06 19.92 29.47
N PRO A 186 1.07 19.02 29.57
CA PRO A 186 2.47 19.42 29.60
C PRO A 186 2.90 20.13 28.31
N GLU A 187 3.42 21.36 28.43
CA GLU A 187 3.94 22.13 27.30
C GLU A 187 5.18 21.43 26.70
N GLY A 188 5.19 21.22 25.38
CA GLY A 188 6.34 20.67 24.64
C GLY A 188 6.40 19.15 24.45
N GLN A 189 5.48 18.36 25.05
CA GLN A 189 5.43 16.90 24.88
C GLN A 189 4.43 16.40 23.81
N GLY A 190 3.69 17.31 23.17
CA GLY A 190 2.75 16.99 22.09
C GLY A 190 1.48 16.24 22.57
N ASN A 191 0.77 15.62 21.62
CA ASN A 191 -0.45 14.86 21.89
C ASN A 191 -0.12 13.50 22.53
N GLY A 192 -0.85 13.10 23.57
CA GLY A 192 -0.54 11.86 24.31
C GLY A 192 -1.42 11.61 25.53
N ASN A 193 -1.19 10.48 26.20
CA ASN A 193 -1.88 10.11 27.44
C ASN A 193 -0.99 10.38 28.66
N PHE A 194 -1.55 10.93 29.72
CA PHE A 194 -0.86 11.38 30.93
C PHE A 194 -1.60 10.88 32.17
N ALA A 195 -0.88 10.41 33.18
CA ALA A 195 -1.52 9.92 34.40
C ALA A 195 -2.32 11.03 35.10
N ASP A 196 -3.50 10.67 35.61
CA ASP A 196 -4.25 11.52 36.53
C ASP A 196 -3.57 11.48 37.91
N PRO A 197 -3.09 12.63 38.45
CA PRO A 197 -2.47 12.69 39.77
C PRO A 197 -3.38 12.28 40.93
N ALA A 198 -4.70 12.38 40.74
CA ALA A 198 -5.67 12.06 41.78
C ALA A 198 -6.00 10.56 41.83
N THR A 199 -5.86 9.82 40.71
CA THR A 199 -6.20 8.40 40.69
C THR A 199 -5.64 7.64 39.49
N CYS A 200 -5.06 6.46 39.73
CA CYS A 200 -4.63 5.59 38.63
C CYS A 200 -5.77 4.92 37.88
N ARG A 201 -7.04 5.15 38.23
CA ARG A 201 -8.17 4.68 37.43
C ARG A 201 -8.54 5.65 36.32
N ARG A 202 -7.85 6.78 36.24
CA ARG A 202 -8.08 7.84 35.26
C ARG A 202 -6.75 8.25 34.66
N PHE A 203 -6.85 8.87 33.49
CA PHE A 203 -5.73 9.50 32.81
C PHE A 203 -6.29 10.64 31.95
N TYR A 204 -5.45 11.61 31.66
CA TYR A 204 -5.78 12.70 30.74
C TYR A 204 -5.18 12.41 29.37
N GLN A 205 -5.99 12.54 28.33
CA GLN A 205 -5.51 12.57 26.96
C GLN A 205 -5.38 14.03 26.53
N CYS A 206 -4.20 14.44 26.11
CA CYS A 206 -3.97 15.78 25.57
C CYS A 206 -4.03 15.76 24.05
N VAL A 207 -4.87 16.62 23.47
CA VAL A 207 -4.94 16.86 22.03
C VAL A 207 -4.90 18.37 21.80
N ASP A 208 -3.90 18.83 21.06
CA ASP A 208 -3.64 20.23 20.72
C ASP A 208 -3.62 21.16 21.95
N GLY A 209 -3.06 20.65 23.06
CA GLY A 209 -2.96 21.36 24.35
C GLY A 209 -4.19 21.26 25.25
N TYR A 210 -5.28 20.62 24.81
CA TYR A 210 -6.50 20.46 25.59
C TYR A 210 -6.59 19.11 26.29
N PRO A 211 -6.85 19.07 27.61
CA PRO A 211 -6.93 17.82 28.38
C PRO A 211 -8.34 17.20 28.35
N TYR A 212 -8.41 15.93 28.02
CA TYR A 212 -9.62 15.11 28.03
C TYR A 212 -9.49 14.03 29.10
N LEU A 213 -10.32 14.09 30.14
CA LEU A 213 -10.30 13.11 31.22
C LEU A 213 -10.91 11.78 30.75
N ASN A 214 -10.14 10.71 30.84
CA ASN A 214 -10.54 9.36 30.51
C ASN A 214 -10.45 8.46 31.74
N ARG A 215 -11.28 7.40 31.77
CA ARG A 215 -11.23 6.35 32.79
C ARG A 215 -10.69 5.07 32.17
N CYS A 216 -9.84 4.37 32.91
CA CYS A 216 -9.44 3.03 32.52
C CYS A 216 -10.65 2.07 32.59
N PRO A 217 -10.72 1.09 31.68
CA PRO A 217 -11.75 0.05 31.72
C PRO A 217 -11.81 -0.66 33.08
N SER A 218 -12.98 -1.19 33.43
CA SER A 218 -13.27 -1.75 34.75
C SER A 218 -12.22 -2.76 35.22
N GLY A 219 -11.52 -2.43 36.30
CA GLY A 219 -10.49 -3.27 36.92
C GLY A 219 -9.04 -2.92 36.54
N LEU A 220 -8.85 -2.12 35.48
CA LEU A 220 -7.54 -1.68 35.02
C LEU A 220 -7.12 -0.35 35.66
N HIS A 221 -5.81 -0.13 35.72
CA HIS A 221 -5.16 1.07 36.23
C HIS A 221 -4.19 1.58 35.16
N PHE A 222 -4.10 2.89 35.00
CA PHE A 222 -3.22 3.53 34.04
C PHE A 222 -1.76 3.35 34.47
N ASP A 223 -0.96 2.78 33.58
CA ASP A 223 0.49 2.70 33.73
C ASP A 223 1.12 3.95 33.13
N ASP A 224 1.72 4.78 33.97
CA ASP A 224 2.28 6.05 33.55
C ASP A 224 3.62 5.92 32.79
N ILE A 225 4.23 4.73 32.78
CA ILE A 225 5.41 4.45 31.95
C ILE A 225 4.97 4.01 30.55
N SER A 226 4.02 3.08 30.48
CA SER A 226 3.59 2.50 29.19
C SER A 226 2.46 3.26 28.51
N LYS A 227 1.86 4.25 29.20
CA LYS A 227 0.79 5.14 28.70
C LYS A 227 -0.50 4.44 28.26
N PHE A 228 -0.78 3.26 28.83
CA PHE A 228 -2.02 2.51 28.66
C PHE A 228 -2.53 1.91 29.97
N CYS A 229 -3.79 1.46 29.99
CA CYS A 229 -4.41 0.85 31.16
C CYS A 229 -4.06 -0.65 31.25
N THR A 230 -3.47 -1.08 32.36
CA THR A 230 -3.11 -2.49 32.64
C THR A 230 -3.65 -2.96 33.99
N PHE A 231 -3.43 -4.22 34.37
CA PHE A 231 -3.87 -4.76 35.65
C PHE A 231 -3.22 -4.03 36.84
N LYS A 232 -3.93 -3.95 37.97
CA LYS A 232 -3.50 -3.21 39.16
C LYS A 232 -2.10 -3.60 39.66
N ASN A 233 -1.74 -4.87 39.55
CA ASN A 233 -0.45 -5.41 39.99
C ASN A 233 0.70 -5.12 39.01
N GLU A 234 0.40 -4.71 37.79
CA GLU A 234 1.37 -4.38 36.73
C GLU A 234 1.49 -2.87 36.52
N ALA A 235 0.44 -2.11 36.82
CA ALA A 235 0.37 -0.69 36.57
C ALA A 235 1.31 0.09 37.50
N ARG A 236 2.25 0.82 36.89
CA ARG A 236 3.04 1.85 37.57
C ARG A 236 2.25 3.15 37.63
N CYS A 237 1.46 3.28 38.69
CA CYS A 237 0.70 4.48 39.01
C CYS A 237 1.58 5.73 39.05
N GLY A 238 1.27 6.71 38.19
CA GLY A 238 1.93 8.02 38.16
C GLY A 238 1.10 9.16 38.77
N PRO A 239 1.51 10.42 38.54
CA PRO A 239 2.56 10.86 37.61
C PRO A 239 3.96 10.50 38.12
N ILE A 240 4.65 9.62 37.40
CA ILE A 240 6.06 9.31 37.63
C ILE A 240 6.83 10.36 36.85
N ALA A 241 7.66 11.14 37.56
CA ALA A 241 8.57 12.07 36.91
C ALA A 241 9.35 11.28 35.85
N THR A 242 9.19 11.65 34.59
CA THR A 242 10.08 11.16 33.54
C THR A 242 11.46 11.60 33.96
N THR A 243 12.26 10.66 34.46
CA THR A 243 13.71 10.71 34.27
C THR A 243 13.86 11.09 32.80
N PRO A 244 14.62 12.14 32.45
CA PRO A 244 14.94 12.37 31.06
C PRO A 244 15.35 11.00 30.51
N PRO A 245 14.77 10.54 29.39
CA PRO A 245 15.38 9.40 28.72
C PRO A 245 16.88 9.72 28.73
N PRO A 246 17.78 8.75 29.05
CA PRO A 246 19.18 8.98 28.75
C PRO A 246 19.17 9.59 27.36
N VAL A 247 19.85 10.73 27.18
CA VAL A 247 19.96 11.36 25.89
C VAL A 247 20.65 10.31 25.03
N THR A 248 19.85 9.41 24.46
CA THR A 248 20.22 8.60 23.33
C THR A 248 20.31 9.68 22.30
N GLU A 249 21.56 10.05 22.01
CA GLU A 249 21.87 10.75 20.78
C GLU A 249 20.94 10.20 19.70
N PRO A 250 20.25 11.06 18.92
CA PRO A 250 19.48 10.57 17.79
C PRO A 250 20.38 9.58 17.05
N PRO A 251 19.88 8.39 16.65
CA PRO A 251 20.74 7.37 16.08
C PRO A 251 21.59 8.02 15.01
N THR A 252 22.91 8.02 15.20
CA THR A 252 23.87 8.86 14.44
C THR A 252 23.95 8.51 12.96
N ASP A 253 23.09 7.60 12.50
CA ASP A 253 23.10 6.95 11.19
C ASP A 253 21.74 7.07 10.48
N LEU A 254 20.80 7.85 11.01
CA LEU A 254 19.57 8.16 10.28
C LEU A 254 19.86 9.17 9.17
N ALA A 255 19.24 8.95 8.00
CA ALA A 255 19.34 9.88 6.89
C ALA A 255 18.72 11.24 7.26
N GLU A 256 19.47 12.30 6.97
CA GLU A 256 19.03 13.67 7.17
C GLU A 256 18.06 14.12 6.07
N LYS A 257 17.34 15.22 6.29
CA LYS A 257 16.51 15.82 5.23
C LYS A 257 17.41 16.36 4.13
N CYS A 258 16.92 16.32 2.89
CA CYS A 258 17.59 16.86 1.71
C CYS A 258 18.20 18.24 1.95
N ASP A 259 19.54 18.31 1.83
CA ASP A 259 20.29 19.55 1.73
C ASP A 259 20.67 19.81 0.27
N LEU A 260 19.95 20.73 -0.35
CA LEU A 260 20.16 21.09 -1.75
C LEU A 260 21.55 21.66 -2.01
N ALA A 261 22.24 22.24 -1.01
CA ALA A 261 23.59 22.79 -1.25
C ALA A 261 24.62 21.68 -1.45
N ASN A 262 24.46 20.56 -0.73
CA ASN A 262 25.39 19.44 -0.72
C ASN A 262 24.95 18.28 -1.64
N CYS A 263 23.67 18.25 -2.04
CA CYS A 263 23.15 17.29 -3.00
C CYS A 263 23.08 17.90 -4.40
N GLN A 264 24.04 17.55 -5.27
CA GLN A 264 24.16 18.12 -6.61
C GLN A 264 24.35 17.04 -7.67
N LEU A 265 23.70 17.25 -8.82
CA LEU A 265 23.86 16.40 -10.00
C LEU A 265 25.32 16.43 -10.48
N PRO A 266 25.83 15.32 -11.08
CA PRO A 266 25.12 14.09 -11.40
C PRO A 266 25.06 13.07 -10.24
N TYR A 267 25.75 13.34 -9.13
CA TYR A 267 26.01 12.33 -8.10
C TYR A 267 24.90 12.20 -7.06
N CYS A 268 24.19 13.29 -6.78
CA CYS A 268 23.09 13.32 -5.84
C CYS A 268 21.93 14.14 -6.40
N PHE A 269 20.71 13.65 -6.20
CA PHE A 269 19.52 14.42 -6.52
C PHE A 269 18.44 14.19 -5.47
N CYS A 270 18.00 15.26 -4.82
CA CYS A 270 16.91 15.22 -3.86
C CYS A 270 16.12 16.52 -3.92
N SER A 271 14.92 16.48 -3.35
CA SER A 271 14.16 17.68 -3.04
C SER A 271 13.40 17.47 -1.74
N ARG A 272 12.83 18.56 -1.18
CA ARG A 272 12.15 18.49 0.12
C ARG A 272 10.88 17.65 0.09
N ASP A 273 10.19 17.66 -1.05
CA ASP A 273 8.90 16.99 -1.27
C ASP A 273 8.91 16.04 -2.47
N GLY A 274 10.06 15.91 -3.16
CA GLY A 274 10.23 14.99 -4.27
C GLY A 274 9.73 15.50 -5.62
N THR A 275 9.24 16.74 -5.71
CA THR A 275 8.51 17.22 -6.90
C THR A 275 9.32 18.13 -7.83
N ILE A 276 10.53 18.52 -7.43
CA ILE A 276 11.39 19.43 -8.21
C ILE A 276 11.90 18.72 -9.47
N ILE A 277 11.89 19.43 -10.59
CA ILE A 277 12.41 18.95 -11.88
C ILE A 277 13.95 19.01 -11.85
N PRO A 278 14.65 17.93 -12.24
CA PRO A 278 16.11 17.91 -12.38
C PRO A 278 16.62 19.07 -13.24
N GLY A 279 17.69 19.73 -12.78
CA GLY A 279 18.30 20.87 -13.49
C GLY A 279 17.50 22.18 -13.43
N GLY A 280 16.35 22.20 -12.74
CA GLY A 280 15.52 23.41 -12.61
C GLY A 280 14.85 23.85 -13.90
N LEU A 281 14.63 22.92 -14.83
CA LEU A 281 13.94 23.18 -16.10
C LEU A 281 12.47 23.55 -15.88
N HIS A 282 11.92 24.34 -16.79
CA HIS A 282 10.47 24.55 -16.83
C HIS A 282 9.76 23.27 -17.31
N PRO A 283 8.54 22.94 -16.83
CA PRO A 283 7.78 21.79 -17.32
C PRO A 283 7.69 21.71 -18.85
N ASP A 284 7.39 22.83 -19.52
CA ASP A 284 7.28 22.89 -21.00
C ASP A 284 8.61 22.62 -21.75
N GLU A 285 9.74 22.71 -21.05
CA GLU A 285 11.06 22.40 -21.62
C GLU A 285 11.52 20.98 -21.25
N THR A 286 10.76 20.27 -20.42
CA THR A 286 11.10 18.96 -19.87
C THR A 286 10.43 17.86 -20.70
N PRO A 287 11.18 16.86 -21.20
CA PRO A 287 10.57 15.72 -21.87
C PRO A 287 9.63 14.98 -20.92
N GLN A 288 8.48 14.55 -21.41
CA GLN A 288 7.71 13.55 -20.68
C GLN A 288 8.30 12.17 -20.97
N MET A 289 8.97 11.59 -19.97
CA MET A 289 9.43 10.21 -20.05
C MET A 289 8.29 9.26 -19.70
N ILE A 290 8.13 8.20 -20.48
CA ILE A 290 7.31 7.03 -20.15
C ILE A 290 8.25 5.84 -19.93
N ILE A 291 8.19 5.23 -18.76
CA ILE A 291 9.02 4.07 -18.39
C ILE A 291 8.11 2.84 -18.28
N MET A 292 8.04 2.05 -19.34
CA MET A 292 7.31 0.78 -19.30
C MET A 292 8.17 -0.27 -18.60
N THR A 293 7.61 -0.89 -17.55
CA THR A 293 8.30 -1.93 -16.79
C THR A 293 7.47 -3.21 -16.72
N PHE A 294 8.13 -4.36 -16.78
CA PHE A 294 7.49 -5.67 -16.76
C PHE A 294 8.15 -6.56 -15.73
N ASP A 295 7.32 -7.14 -14.85
CA ASP A 295 7.79 -7.89 -13.70
C ASP A 295 7.49 -9.38 -13.87
N GLY A 296 8.38 -10.21 -13.33
CA GLY A 296 8.27 -11.66 -13.33
C GLY A 296 9.04 -12.37 -14.45
N ALA A 297 8.66 -13.62 -14.68
CA ALA A 297 9.35 -14.51 -15.62
C ALA A 297 8.91 -14.27 -17.07
N ILE A 298 9.88 -14.20 -17.98
CA ILE A 298 9.63 -14.16 -19.43
C ILE A 298 9.48 -15.58 -19.96
N ASN A 299 8.39 -15.86 -20.66
CA ASN A 299 8.15 -17.17 -21.26
C ASN A 299 7.14 -17.07 -22.41
N HIS A 300 6.76 -18.22 -22.97
CA HIS A 300 5.82 -18.32 -24.09
C HIS A 300 4.44 -17.71 -23.81
N ASN A 301 4.06 -17.45 -22.55
CA ASN A 301 2.76 -16.84 -22.23
C ASN A 301 2.75 -15.32 -22.45
N ASN A 302 3.92 -14.66 -22.44
CA ASN A 302 4.00 -13.20 -22.42
C ASN A 302 4.96 -12.60 -23.44
N PHE A 303 5.95 -13.34 -23.92
CA PHE A 303 6.97 -12.85 -24.84
C PHE A 303 6.37 -12.22 -26.12
N ASP A 304 5.42 -12.90 -26.76
CA ASP A 304 4.76 -12.40 -27.98
C ASP A 304 3.96 -11.11 -27.73
N HIS A 305 3.39 -10.93 -26.54
CA HIS A 305 2.69 -9.70 -26.18
C HIS A 305 3.68 -8.55 -26.04
N TYR A 306 4.82 -8.78 -25.39
CA TYR A 306 5.88 -7.77 -25.26
C TYR A 306 6.47 -7.37 -26.60
N GLN A 307 6.70 -8.32 -27.51
CA GLN A 307 7.16 -8.01 -28.87
C GLN A 307 6.17 -7.14 -29.66
N LYS A 308 4.86 -7.35 -29.49
CA LYS A 308 3.83 -6.50 -30.13
C LYS A 308 3.82 -5.07 -29.58
N ILE A 309 4.03 -4.90 -28.27
CA ILE A 309 4.11 -3.58 -27.64
C ILE A 309 5.27 -2.77 -28.22
N PHE A 310 6.43 -3.42 -28.35
CA PHE A 310 7.68 -2.83 -28.84
C PHE A 310 7.91 -3.06 -30.33
N ALA A 311 6.82 -3.17 -31.10
CA ALA A 311 6.89 -3.27 -32.55
C ALA A 311 7.67 -2.07 -33.13
N THR A 312 8.43 -2.32 -34.20
CA THR A 312 9.41 -1.38 -34.76
C THR A 312 8.79 -0.18 -35.49
N ASP A 313 7.48 -0.17 -35.67
CA ASP A 313 6.71 0.90 -36.30
C ASP A 313 6.40 2.05 -35.34
N ARG A 314 6.41 1.80 -34.03
CA ARG A 314 6.35 2.85 -33.02
C ARG A 314 7.75 3.39 -32.76
N LEU A 315 7.92 4.70 -32.90
CA LEU A 315 9.20 5.38 -32.75
C LEU A 315 9.06 6.59 -31.81
N ASN A 316 10.09 6.81 -31.00
CA ASN A 316 10.28 8.06 -30.28
C ASN A 316 10.59 9.21 -31.25
N PRO A 317 10.47 10.48 -30.83
CA PRO A 317 10.73 11.65 -31.69
C PRO A 317 12.16 11.70 -32.28
N ASN A 318 13.13 11.00 -31.68
CA ASN A 318 14.49 10.86 -32.21
C ASN A 318 14.66 9.69 -33.21
N ASN A 319 13.55 9.14 -33.74
CA ASN A 319 13.48 7.97 -34.63
C ASN A 319 14.03 6.66 -34.03
N CYS A 320 14.15 6.57 -32.71
CA CYS A 320 14.52 5.32 -32.06
C CYS A 320 13.30 4.50 -31.65
N PRO A 321 13.34 3.16 -31.76
CA PRO A 321 12.27 2.30 -31.27
C PRO A 321 12.06 2.48 -29.77
N LEU A 322 10.83 2.24 -29.31
CA LEU A 322 10.47 2.27 -27.90
C LEU A 322 11.32 1.24 -27.14
N LYS A 323 11.67 1.58 -25.89
CA LYS A 323 12.38 0.67 -24.99
C LYS A 323 11.62 0.53 -23.68
N GLY A 324 11.89 -0.58 -23.01
CA GLY A 324 11.24 -0.99 -21.77
C GLY A 324 12.25 -1.66 -20.85
N THR A 325 11.87 -1.82 -19.59
CA THR A 325 12.68 -2.41 -18.53
C THR A 325 12.02 -3.67 -18.02
N PHE A 326 12.74 -4.78 -17.94
CA PHE A 326 12.21 -6.06 -17.50
C PHE A 326 12.88 -6.47 -16.19
N PHE A 327 12.12 -6.53 -15.10
CA PHE A 327 12.56 -7.04 -13.81
C PHE A 327 12.32 -8.55 -13.76
N ILE A 328 13.38 -9.32 -14.01
CA ILE A 328 13.27 -10.76 -14.25
C ILE A 328 13.29 -11.54 -12.94
N SER A 329 12.30 -12.42 -12.75
CA SER A 329 12.29 -13.48 -11.74
C SER A 329 12.74 -14.83 -12.31
N HIS A 330 13.39 -15.69 -11.51
CA HIS A 330 13.95 -16.94 -12.03
C HIS A 330 12.90 -17.98 -12.47
N GLU A 331 11.96 -18.33 -11.59
CA GLU A 331 11.15 -19.54 -11.79
C GLU A 331 10.32 -19.46 -13.08
N TYR A 332 10.37 -20.51 -13.91
CA TYR A 332 9.70 -20.60 -15.23
C TYR A 332 10.16 -19.59 -16.29
N CYS A 333 11.33 -18.96 -16.12
CA CYS A 333 11.88 -18.04 -17.10
C CYS A 333 12.58 -18.76 -18.28
N ASN A 334 12.38 -18.24 -19.49
CA ASN A 334 13.06 -18.63 -20.72
C ASN A 334 14.21 -17.65 -21.00
N TYR A 335 15.44 -18.08 -20.76
CA TYR A 335 16.62 -17.22 -20.87
C TYR A 335 17.05 -16.93 -22.31
N ASN A 336 16.62 -17.74 -23.29
CA ASN A 336 16.77 -17.41 -24.71
C ASN A 336 15.92 -16.19 -25.08
N MET A 337 14.66 -16.14 -24.61
CA MET A 337 13.77 -14.99 -24.79
C MET A 337 14.28 -13.75 -24.08
N VAL A 338 14.78 -13.87 -22.84
CA VAL A 338 15.43 -12.76 -22.11
C VAL A 338 16.64 -12.22 -22.89
N GLN A 339 17.48 -13.11 -23.45
CA GLN A 339 18.60 -12.69 -24.30
C GLN A 339 18.11 -11.94 -25.55
N SER A 340 16.98 -12.34 -26.14
CA SER A 340 16.38 -11.60 -27.28
C SER A 340 16.00 -10.18 -26.89
N LEU A 341 15.30 -9.99 -25.77
CA LEU A 341 14.90 -8.65 -25.30
C LEU A 341 16.15 -7.78 -25.03
N ALA A 342 17.16 -8.34 -24.38
CA ALA A 342 18.42 -7.64 -24.13
C ALA A 342 19.16 -7.29 -25.44
N HIS A 343 19.16 -8.19 -26.42
CA HIS A 343 19.77 -7.96 -27.73
C HIS A 343 19.12 -6.78 -28.47
N ASP A 344 17.79 -6.67 -28.34
CA ASP A 344 16.99 -5.60 -28.94
C ASP A 344 17.14 -4.27 -28.18
N GLY A 345 17.95 -4.24 -27.11
CA GLY A 345 18.30 -3.05 -26.34
C GLY A 345 17.31 -2.70 -25.24
N HIS A 346 16.40 -3.61 -24.89
CA HIS A 346 15.62 -3.46 -23.67
C HIS A 346 16.51 -3.63 -22.43
N GLU A 347 16.15 -2.96 -21.35
CA GLU A 347 16.88 -3.08 -20.11
C GLU A 347 16.44 -4.32 -19.35
N ILE A 348 17.42 -5.09 -18.86
CA ILE A 348 17.18 -6.27 -18.01
C ILE A 348 17.68 -5.96 -16.61
N ALA A 349 16.77 -6.05 -15.65
CA ALA A 349 16.98 -5.81 -14.23
C ALA A 349 16.62 -7.06 -13.42
N THR A 350 17.02 -7.12 -12.15
CA THR A 350 16.70 -8.27 -11.28
C THR A 350 15.43 -8.02 -10.48
N GLU A 351 14.53 -9.00 -10.44
CA GLU A 351 13.53 -9.10 -9.38
C GLU A 351 14.08 -9.97 -8.25
N THR A 352 13.83 -11.29 -8.23
CA THR A 352 14.48 -12.24 -7.30
C THR A 352 14.52 -13.64 -7.88
N ILE A 353 15.23 -14.58 -7.24
CA ILE A 353 15.20 -15.98 -7.63
C ILE A 353 13.85 -16.60 -7.25
N SER A 354 13.46 -16.47 -5.98
CA SER A 354 12.37 -17.27 -5.43
C SER A 354 11.04 -16.54 -5.26
N LEU A 355 11.01 -15.21 -5.42
CA LEU A 355 9.88 -14.36 -5.05
C LEU A 355 9.42 -14.61 -3.59
N GLN A 356 10.38 -14.86 -2.69
CA GLN A 356 10.09 -15.19 -1.30
C GLN A 356 9.25 -14.10 -0.61
N LYS A 357 8.14 -14.50 0.00
CA LYS A 357 7.37 -13.65 0.91
C LYS A 357 8.15 -13.39 2.20
N GLY A 358 8.12 -12.15 2.67
CA GLY A 358 8.80 -11.76 3.90
C GLY A 358 10.29 -11.47 3.71
N LEU A 359 10.78 -11.36 2.47
CA LEU A 359 12.16 -10.97 2.16
C LEU A 359 12.49 -9.59 2.77
N GLU A 360 11.48 -8.73 2.92
CA GLU A 360 11.60 -7.40 3.52
C GLU A 360 12.18 -7.39 4.96
N ASP A 361 12.04 -8.50 5.68
CA ASP A 361 12.52 -8.66 7.06
C ASP A 361 13.69 -9.65 7.17
N LYS A 362 14.30 -10.04 6.04
CA LYS A 362 15.46 -10.95 6.00
C LYS A 362 16.80 -10.23 6.12
N GLY A 363 17.85 -11.01 6.40
CA GLY A 363 19.21 -10.54 6.60
C GLY A 363 19.94 -10.31 5.28
N TYR A 364 21.17 -9.80 5.41
CA TYR A 364 22.02 -9.43 4.29
C TYR A 364 22.28 -10.62 3.35
N GLU A 365 22.61 -11.79 3.90
CA GLU A 365 22.91 -13.00 3.12
C GLU A 365 21.73 -13.47 2.27
N GLU A 366 20.50 -13.37 2.78
CA GLU A 366 19.31 -13.72 2.00
C GLU A 366 19.08 -12.74 0.84
N TRP A 367 19.23 -11.43 1.09
CA TRP A 367 19.14 -10.42 0.03
C TRP A 367 20.22 -10.62 -1.04
N VAL A 368 21.45 -10.94 -0.62
CA VAL A 368 22.54 -11.28 -1.54
C VAL A 368 22.22 -12.51 -2.36
N GLY A 369 21.78 -13.58 -1.72
CA GLY A 369 21.42 -14.84 -2.40
C GLY A 369 20.32 -14.65 -3.44
N GLU A 370 19.30 -13.87 -3.14
CA GLU A 370 18.20 -13.57 -4.07
C GLU A 370 18.65 -12.67 -5.23
N MET A 371 19.28 -11.54 -4.92
CA MET A 371 19.53 -10.48 -5.90
C MET A 371 20.79 -10.74 -6.72
N ILE A 372 21.90 -11.05 -6.05
CA ILE A 372 23.17 -11.34 -6.72
C ILE A 372 23.12 -12.70 -7.38
N GLY A 373 22.45 -13.66 -6.77
CA GLY A 373 22.14 -14.93 -7.40
C GLY A 373 21.37 -14.74 -8.71
N MET A 374 20.29 -13.95 -8.72
CA MET A 374 19.52 -13.67 -9.94
C MET A 374 20.38 -12.99 -11.02
N ARG A 375 21.23 -12.03 -10.62
CA ARG A 375 22.17 -11.36 -11.54
C ARG A 375 23.15 -12.35 -12.17
N GLU A 376 23.69 -13.30 -11.41
CA GLU A 376 24.59 -14.33 -11.93
C GLU A 376 23.87 -15.35 -12.82
N ILE A 377 22.61 -15.70 -12.51
CA ILE A 377 21.77 -16.55 -13.37
C ILE A 377 21.57 -15.87 -14.75
N LEU A 378 21.16 -14.60 -14.77
CA LEU A 378 20.98 -13.85 -16.02
C LEU A 378 22.28 -13.77 -16.84
N LYS A 379 23.39 -13.49 -16.16
CA LYS A 379 24.71 -13.46 -16.79
C LYS A 379 25.07 -14.78 -17.45
N HIS A 380 24.86 -15.88 -16.74
CA HIS A 380 25.22 -17.19 -17.26
C HIS A 380 24.28 -17.61 -18.39
N PHE A 381 22.97 -17.62 -18.14
CA PHE A 381 21.97 -18.25 -19.01
C PHE A 381 21.41 -17.34 -20.11
N SER A 382 21.50 -16.01 -19.97
CA SER A 382 21.15 -15.04 -21.03
C SER A 382 22.34 -14.31 -21.64
N ASN A 383 23.58 -14.61 -21.19
CA ASN A 383 24.80 -14.00 -21.71
C ASN A 383 24.82 -12.46 -21.59
N ILE A 384 24.21 -11.92 -20.54
CA ILE A 384 24.18 -10.48 -20.26
C ILE A 384 25.33 -10.13 -19.31
N SER A 385 26.08 -9.06 -19.58
CA SER A 385 27.12 -8.63 -18.63
C SER A 385 26.50 -8.18 -17.31
N THR A 386 27.12 -8.52 -16.19
CA THR A 386 26.70 -8.03 -14.85
C THR A 386 26.74 -6.51 -14.76
N SER A 387 27.60 -5.86 -15.54
CA SER A 387 27.69 -4.39 -15.63
C SER A 387 26.47 -3.74 -16.30
N GLU A 388 25.66 -4.50 -17.03
CA GLU A 388 24.44 -4.02 -17.68
C GLU A 388 23.18 -4.30 -16.83
N ILE A 389 23.29 -5.16 -15.80
CA ILE A 389 22.18 -5.52 -14.90
C ILE A 389 22.27 -4.66 -13.64
N VAL A 390 21.93 -3.38 -13.78
CA VAL A 390 22.19 -2.35 -12.76
C VAL A 390 20.98 -1.96 -11.92
N GLY A 391 19.79 -2.41 -12.33
CA GLY A 391 18.53 -2.14 -11.64
C GLY A 391 17.99 -3.34 -10.89
N MET A 392 17.22 -3.09 -9.84
CA MET A 392 16.43 -4.13 -9.18
C MET A 392 15.05 -3.67 -8.73
N ARG A 393 14.20 -4.65 -8.42
CA ARG A 393 12.90 -4.46 -7.79
C ARG A 393 12.65 -5.58 -6.79
N ALA A 394 12.29 -5.20 -5.57
CA ALA A 394 11.92 -6.11 -4.49
C ALA A 394 10.56 -6.75 -4.79
N PRO A 395 10.38 -8.04 -4.43
CA PRO A 395 9.16 -8.76 -4.72
C PRO A 395 7.99 -8.11 -3.97
N TYR A 396 6.84 -8.03 -4.62
CA TYR A 396 5.60 -7.46 -4.08
C TYR A 396 5.68 -5.98 -3.67
N LEU A 397 6.67 -5.22 -4.17
CA LEU A 397 6.94 -3.82 -3.78
C LEU A 397 7.10 -3.65 -2.27
N LYS A 398 7.83 -4.57 -1.66
CA LYS A 398 8.19 -4.53 -0.24
C LYS A 398 9.69 -4.37 -0.07
N PRO A 399 10.18 -3.13 0.04
CA PRO A 399 11.60 -2.87 0.24
C PRO A 399 12.14 -3.51 1.52
N GLY A 400 13.41 -3.90 1.53
CA GLY A 400 14.09 -4.60 2.62
C GLY A 400 14.79 -3.71 3.65
N ARG A 401 14.12 -2.63 4.08
CA ARG A 401 14.61 -1.68 5.08
C ARG A 401 15.99 -1.16 4.68
N ASN A 402 16.98 -1.17 5.56
CA ASN A 402 18.36 -0.78 5.25
C ASN A 402 19.15 -1.93 4.61
N THR A 403 18.73 -3.18 4.81
CA THR A 403 19.47 -4.37 4.40
C THR A 403 19.54 -4.48 2.88
N GLN A 404 18.40 -4.29 2.20
CA GLN A 404 18.35 -4.28 0.74
C GLN A 404 19.36 -3.28 0.17
N TYR A 405 19.24 -2.01 0.54
CA TYR A 405 20.07 -0.94 -0.03
C TYR A 405 21.55 -1.08 0.31
N LYS A 406 21.90 -1.73 1.43
CA LYS A 406 23.29 -2.10 1.69
C LYS A 406 23.82 -3.11 0.67
N VAL A 407 23.01 -4.10 0.29
CA VAL A 407 23.35 -5.03 -0.79
C VAL A 407 23.49 -4.31 -2.14
N LEU A 408 22.61 -3.35 -2.44
CA LEU A 408 22.73 -2.57 -3.69
C LEU A 408 24.05 -1.83 -3.76
N GLU A 409 24.39 -1.10 -2.69
CA GLU A 409 25.64 -0.36 -2.56
C GLU A 409 26.86 -1.28 -2.71
N ASP A 410 26.91 -2.36 -1.91
CA ASP A 410 28.05 -3.27 -1.87
C ASP A 410 28.28 -4.00 -3.20
N PHE A 411 27.22 -4.28 -3.96
CA PHE A 411 27.30 -4.99 -5.25
C PHE A 411 27.14 -4.09 -6.47
N GLY A 412 27.12 -2.77 -6.29
CA GLY A 412 27.12 -1.80 -7.39
C GLY A 412 25.87 -1.86 -8.27
N TYR A 413 24.69 -2.08 -7.68
CA TYR A 413 23.45 -1.66 -8.32
C TYR A 413 23.41 -0.13 -8.38
N ILE A 414 22.87 0.41 -9.47
CA ILE A 414 22.71 1.86 -9.65
C ILE A 414 21.38 2.30 -9.04
N TYR A 415 20.34 1.48 -9.15
CA TYR A 415 19.01 1.87 -8.70
C TYR A 415 18.14 0.73 -8.18
N ASP A 416 17.24 1.11 -7.28
CA ASP A 416 16.07 0.36 -6.85
C ASP A 416 14.80 0.96 -7.47
N SER A 417 13.78 0.13 -7.68
CA SER A 417 12.44 0.58 -8.02
C SER A 417 11.43 -0.25 -7.26
N SER A 418 11.42 -0.10 -5.94
CA SER A 418 10.58 -0.90 -5.03
C SER A 418 9.64 -0.05 -4.18
N ILE A 419 9.92 1.25 -4.05
CA ILE A 419 9.17 2.11 -3.15
C ILE A 419 7.91 2.64 -3.84
N GLY A 420 6.76 2.12 -3.41
CA GLY A 420 5.45 2.62 -3.82
C GLY A 420 5.06 3.92 -3.12
N ILE A 421 4.56 4.89 -3.88
CA ILE A 421 4.10 6.19 -3.39
C ILE A 421 2.59 6.18 -3.24
N SER A 422 2.09 6.85 -2.19
CA SER A 422 0.66 7.12 -2.07
C SER A 422 0.16 8.00 -3.23
N PRO A 423 -1.13 7.97 -3.58
CA PRO A 423 -1.70 8.86 -4.58
C PRO A 423 -1.43 10.32 -4.24
N LEU A 424 -0.65 10.99 -5.07
CA LEU A 424 -0.34 12.41 -4.97
C LEU A 424 -0.75 13.10 -6.26
N LYS A 425 -1.22 14.34 -6.12
CA LYS A 425 -1.57 15.19 -7.26
C LYS A 425 -0.33 15.45 -8.12
N VAL A 426 0.75 15.90 -7.49
CA VAL A 426 2.05 16.12 -8.14
C VAL A 426 2.89 14.85 -7.96
N PRO A 427 3.28 14.16 -9.04
CA PRO A 427 4.09 12.95 -8.94
C PRO A 427 5.52 13.23 -8.47
N ILE A 428 6.14 12.24 -7.84
CA ILE A 428 7.49 12.30 -7.30
C ILE A 428 8.50 11.90 -8.37
N TRP A 429 9.54 12.73 -8.55
CA TRP A 429 10.70 12.43 -9.39
C TRP A 429 11.61 11.38 -8.72
N PRO A 430 12.36 10.57 -9.49
CA PRO A 430 13.45 9.76 -8.95
C PRO A 430 14.43 10.59 -8.12
N TYR A 431 15.01 9.99 -7.09
CA TYR A 431 15.90 10.65 -6.14
C TYR A 431 17.00 9.70 -5.67
N THR A 432 18.11 10.22 -5.17
CA THR A 432 19.15 9.41 -4.55
C THR A 432 18.91 9.24 -3.06
N LEU A 433 19.43 8.14 -2.50
CA LEU A 433 19.31 7.77 -1.10
C LEU A 433 20.44 8.34 -0.23
N ASP A 434 21.16 9.35 -0.72
CA ASP A 434 22.08 10.18 0.07
C ASP A 434 21.36 10.87 1.24
N TYR A 435 20.07 11.17 1.06
CA TYR A 435 19.21 11.82 2.05
C TYR A 435 17.92 11.03 2.28
N LYS A 436 17.19 11.43 3.32
CA LYS A 436 15.89 10.87 3.68
C LYS A 436 14.92 10.98 2.51
N ILE A 437 14.17 9.89 2.27
CA ILE A 437 13.10 9.84 1.27
C ILE A 437 12.11 11.02 1.43
N PRO A 438 11.64 11.64 0.33
CA PRO A 438 10.87 12.88 0.38
C PRO A 438 9.36 12.68 0.59
N HIS A 439 8.91 11.46 0.88
CA HIS A 439 7.51 11.11 1.01
C HIS A 439 7.29 10.09 2.15
N GLU A 440 6.03 9.80 2.45
CA GLU A 440 5.68 8.78 3.44
C GLU A 440 6.02 7.37 2.94
N CYS A 441 6.59 6.54 3.82
CA CYS A 441 6.85 5.14 3.53
C CYS A 441 5.58 4.29 3.71
N LYS A 442 4.82 4.09 2.62
CA LYS A 442 3.59 3.30 2.66
C LYS A 442 3.82 1.83 3.03
N ALA A 443 4.94 1.25 2.59
CA ALA A 443 5.26 -0.16 2.86
C ALA A 443 5.69 -0.42 4.32
N GLY A 444 6.09 0.61 5.07
CA GLY A 444 6.65 0.48 6.42
C GLY A 444 8.06 -0.16 6.48
N THR A 445 8.66 -0.44 5.32
CA THR A 445 9.93 -1.14 5.18
C THR A 445 10.93 -0.41 4.28
N CYS A 446 10.77 0.89 4.07
CA CYS A 446 11.70 1.73 3.30
C CYS A 446 13.02 1.95 4.06
N PRO A 447 14.10 2.42 3.38
CA PRO A 447 15.36 2.71 4.04
C PRO A 447 15.22 3.91 4.99
N THR A 448 16.03 3.89 6.05
CA THR A 448 16.09 4.94 7.07
C THR A 448 17.49 5.53 7.22
N LYS A 449 18.51 4.85 6.70
CA LYS A 449 19.90 5.30 6.62
C LYS A 449 20.22 5.86 5.23
N THR A 450 21.40 6.45 5.09
CA THR A 450 21.91 6.97 3.82
C THR A 450 22.58 5.85 3.02
N PHE A 451 22.33 5.82 1.72
CA PHE A 451 22.99 4.96 0.73
C PHE A 451 23.44 5.83 -0.45
N PRO A 452 24.58 6.53 -0.31
CA PRO A 452 25.02 7.53 -1.27
C PRO A 452 25.12 6.99 -2.70
N GLY A 453 24.55 7.74 -3.66
CA GLY A 453 24.59 7.39 -5.08
C GLY A 453 23.68 6.23 -5.52
N VAL A 454 22.97 5.56 -4.60
CA VAL A 454 21.91 4.61 -4.96
C VAL A 454 20.65 5.41 -5.29
N TRP A 455 20.11 5.21 -6.49
CA TRP A 455 18.88 5.86 -6.95
C TRP A 455 17.64 5.05 -6.55
N GLU A 456 16.58 5.73 -6.17
CA GLU A 456 15.23 5.19 -6.12
C GLU A 456 14.43 5.71 -7.31
N LEU A 457 13.82 4.81 -8.07
CA LEU A 457 12.78 5.11 -9.05
C LEU A 457 11.42 4.79 -8.43
N PRO A 458 10.77 5.78 -7.79
CA PRO A 458 9.56 5.55 -7.03
C PRO A 458 8.38 5.18 -7.94
N LEU A 459 7.53 4.27 -7.47
CA LEU A 459 6.30 3.90 -8.17
C LEU A 459 5.17 4.82 -7.71
N ASN A 460 4.96 5.91 -8.45
CA ASN A 460 3.82 6.79 -8.26
C ASN A 460 2.51 6.03 -8.49
N ALA A 461 1.64 5.94 -7.49
CA ALA A 461 0.36 5.24 -7.64
C ALA A 461 -0.48 5.86 -8.75
N HIS A 462 -1.00 5.01 -9.64
CA HIS A 462 -1.94 5.37 -10.70
C HIS A 462 -3.33 5.59 -10.14
N TYR A 463 -4.00 6.64 -10.62
CA TYR A 463 -5.39 6.94 -10.32
C TYR A 463 -5.94 8.06 -11.21
N VAL A 464 -7.26 8.11 -11.34
CA VAL A 464 -8.02 9.18 -12.01
C VAL A 464 -8.90 9.93 -11.00
N GLU A 465 -9.36 11.14 -11.32
CA GLU A 465 -10.13 11.97 -10.39
C GLU A 465 -11.48 11.34 -10.00
N SER A 466 -12.05 10.54 -10.90
CA SER A 466 -13.28 9.78 -10.66
C SER A 466 -13.12 8.66 -9.62
N TYR A 467 -11.87 8.30 -9.26
CA TYR A 467 -11.48 7.13 -8.47
C TYR A 467 -11.84 5.78 -9.13
N GLU A 468 -12.20 5.78 -10.40
CA GLU A 468 -12.32 4.56 -11.20
C GLU A 468 -10.95 3.87 -11.31
N GLY A 469 -10.90 2.54 -11.30
CA GLY A 469 -9.63 1.80 -11.21
C GLY A 469 -9.03 1.73 -9.81
N GLY A 470 -9.40 2.63 -8.89
CA GLY A 470 -8.83 2.70 -7.55
C GLY A 470 -7.42 3.31 -7.53
N HIS A 471 -6.64 2.96 -6.49
CA HIS A 471 -5.25 3.41 -6.33
C HIS A 471 -4.30 2.23 -6.44
N CYS A 472 -3.50 2.20 -7.50
CA CYS A 472 -2.77 1.00 -7.89
C CYS A 472 -1.30 1.35 -8.20
N PRO A 473 -0.32 0.72 -7.56
CA PRO A 473 1.08 0.87 -7.95
C PRO A 473 1.41 0.07 -9.21
N TYR A 474 0.72 -1.04 -9.47
CA TYR A 474 0.77 -1.81 -10.71
C TYR A 474 -0.48 -1.59 -11.54
N LEU A 475 -0.36 -1.45 -12.85
CA LEU A 475 -1.51 -1.22 -13.73
C LEU A 475 -2.49 -2.41 -13.73
N ASP A 476 -1.98 -3.64 -13.63
CA ASP A 476 -2.83 -4.84 -13.51
C ASP A 476 -3.58 -4.95 -12.18
N GLN A 477 -3.27 -4.11 -11.19
CA GLN A 477 -4.00 -4.03 -9.92
C GLN A 477 -5.11 -2.96 -9.94
N CYS A 478 -5.19 -2.16 -11.01
CA CYS A 478 -6.27 -1.20 -11.19
C CYS A 478 -7.55 -1.95 -11.60
N VAL A 479 -8.66 -1.70 -10.90
CA VAL A 479 -9.93 -2.39 -11.15
C VAL A 479 -10.75 -1.62 -12.19
N LEU A 480 -10.55 -1.93 -13.47
CA LEU A 480 -11.28 -1.33 -14.59
C LEU A 480 -12.50 -2.21 -14.93
N HIS A 481 -13.71 -1.73 -14.64
CA HIS A 481 -14.90 -2.59 -14.54
C HIS A 481 -15.51 -3.03 -15.88
N ASN A 482 -15.52 -2.16 -16.89
CA ASN A 482 -16.24 -2.45 -18.13
C ASN A 482 -15.38 -3.17 -19.17
N HIS A 483 -14.07 -3.29 -18.93
CA HIS A 483 -13.09 -3.86 -19.86
C HIS A 483 -13.34 -3.42 -21.31
N ASP A 484 -13.66 -2.14 -21.54
CA ASP A 484 -13.79 -1.59 -22.90
C ASP A 484 -12.46 -0.93 -23.30
N PRO A 485 -11.91 -1.23 -24.50
CA PRO A 485 -10.64 -0.65 -24.92
C PRO A 485 -10.61 0.88 -25.02
N GLU A 486 -11.75 1.56 -25.28
CA GLU A 486 -11.78 3.03 -25.26
C GLU A 486 -11.71 3.54 -23.81
N GLU A 487 -12.48 2.95 -22.90
CA GLU A 487 -12.43 3.36 -21.49
C GLU A 487 -11.05 3.14 -20.87
N VAL A 488 -10.36 2.04 -21.21
CA VAL A 488 -8.97 1.81 -20.77
C VAL A 488 -8.03 2.87 -21.36
N PHE A 489 -8.21 3.24 -22.63
CA PHE A 489 -7.42 4.29 -23.27
C PHE A 489 -7.64 5.64 -22.59
N ASP A 490 -8.89 6.04 -22.39
CA ASP A 490 -9.28 7.30 -21.74
C ASP A 490 -8.73 7.37 -20.30
N TRP A 491 -8.80 6.26 -19.57
CA TRP A 491 -8.25 6.16 -18.21
C TRP A 491 -6.73 6.33 -18.20
N LEU A 492 -6.00 5.66 -19.10
CA LEU A 492 -4.54 5.79 -19.23
C LEU A 492 -4.15 7.20 -19.66
N GLN A 493 -4.94 7.84 -20.51
CA GLN A 493 -4.73 9.22 -20.95
C GLN A 493 -4.92 10.22 -19.80
N GLU A 494 -5.99 10.08 -19.01
CA GLU A 494 -6.23 10.93 -17.84
C GLU A 494 -5.10 10.80 -16.81
N ASP A 495 -4.70 9.56 -16.49
CA ASP A 495 -3.61 9.34 -15.53
C ASP A 495 -2.27 9.87 -16.08
N PHE A 496 -1.98 9.72 -17.37
CA PHE A 496 -0.81 10.33 -18.02
C PHE A 496 -0.83 11.87 -17.94
N ASN A 497 -1.98 12.51 -18.18
CA ASN A 497 -2.12 13.96 -18.16
C ASN A 497 -1.77 14.54 -16.78
N ARG A 498 -1.99 13.79 -15.70
CA ARG A 498 -1.55 14.16 -14.34
C ARG A 498 -0.04 14.45 -14.27
N TYR A 499 0.77 13.72 -15.02
CA TYR A 499 2.23 13.91 -15.10
C TYR A 499 2.57 15.00 -16.11
N TYR A 500 1.97 14.90 -17.30
CA TYR A 500 2.25 15.75 -18.46
C TYR A 500 1.90 17.22 -18.23
N GLU A 501 0.81 17.51 -17.52
CA GLU A 501 0.36 18.90 -17.27
C GLU A 501 0.94 19.51 -15.98
N GLN A 502 1.72 18.74 -15.21
CA GLN A 502 2.29 19.19 -13.94
C GLN A 502 3.81 19.33 -14.00
N ASN A 503 4.55 18.40 -13.38
CA ASN A 503 6.00 18.51 -13.23
C ASN A 503 6.78 17.56 -14.14
N ARG A 504 6.12 16.89 -15.09
CA ARG A 504 6.75 15.99 -16.08
C ARG A 504 7.59 14.86 -15.47
N ALA A 505 7.33 14.49 -14.21
CA ALA A 505 7.97 13.33 -13.61
C ALA A 505 7.78 12.08 -14.50
N PRO A 506 8.74 11.14 -14.52
CA PRO A 506 8.63 9.95 -15.35
C PRO A 506 7.32 9.20 -15.07
N TYR A 507 6.53 9.00 -16.12
CA TYR A 507 5.30 8.21 -16.06
C TYR A 507 5.68 6.73 -16.17
N MET A 508 5.88 6.08 -15.03
CA MET A 508 6.20 4.66 -15.00
C MET A 508 4.92 3.84 -15.18
N MET A 509 4.95 2.86 -16.07
CA MET A 509 3.85 1.92 -16.32
C MET A 509 4.32 0.49 -15.98
N PRO A 510 4.15 0.04 -14.73
CA PRO A 510 4.56 -1.28 -14.29
C PRO A 510 3.46 -2.33 -14.50
N PHE A 511 3.82 -3.43 -15.16
CA PHE A 511 2.90 -4.50 -15.55
C PHE A 511 3.38 -5.88 -15.09
N HIS A 512 2.44 -6.72 -14.69
CA HIS A 512 2.62 -8.18 -14.74
C HIS A 512 1.99 -8.79 -15.99
N THR A 513 2.25 -10.09 -16.20
CA THR A 513 1.61 -10.87 -17.26
C THR A 513 0.07 -10.83 -17.23
N ASN A 514 -0.54 -10.54 -16.09
CA ASN A 514 -2.00 -10.51 -15.90
C ASN A 514 -2.67 -9.45 -16.80
N TRP A 515 -2.03 -8.30 -17.00
CA TRP A 515 -2.56 -7.25 -17.90
C TRP A 515 -2.82 -7.80 -19.32
N PHE A 516 -1.90 -8.64 -19.80
CA PHE A 516 -1.92 -9.18 -21.16
C PHE A 516 -2.82 -10.41 -21.33
N GLN A 517 -3.37 -10.93 -20.24
CA GLN A 517 -4.37 -12.01 -20.30
C GLN A 517 -5.76 -11.48 -20.70
N ILE A 518 -5.99 -10.17 -20.55
CA ILE A 518 -7.25 -9.51 -20.91
C ILE A 518 -7.03 -8.69 -22.18
N LYS A 519 -7.67 -9.11 -23.28
CA LYS A 519 -7.45 -8.55 -24.62
C LYS A 519 -7.82 -7.07 -24.69
N GLU A 520 -8.80 -6.67 -23.92
CA GLU A 520 -9.32 -5.31 -23.91
C GLU A 520 -8.37 -4.35 -23.22
N LEU A 521 -7.69 -4.80 -22.16
CA LEU A 521 -6.60 -4.06 -21.52
C LEU A 521 -5.40 -3.89 -22.47
N GLU A 522 -5.00 -4.97 -23.15
CA GLU A 522 -3.92 -4.93 -24.15
C GLU A 522 -4.27 -3.98 -25.32
N ARG A 523 -5.53 -4.00 -25.80
CA ARG A 523 -6.00 -3.11 -26.87
C ARG A 523 -6.05 -1.65 -26.43
N GLY A 524 -6.54 -1.37 -25.22
CA GLY A 524 -6.55 -0.02 -24.65
C GLY A 524 -5.13 0.53 -24.48
N LEU A 525 -4.20 -0.30 -23.99
CA LEU A 525 -2.78 0.04 -23.95
C LEU A 525 -2.23 0.32 -25.35
N SER A 526 -2.54 -0.51 -26.34
CA SER A 526 -2.10 -0.28 -27.73
C SER A 526 -2.55 1.09 -28.24
N LYS A 527 -3.81 1.47 -28.01
CA LYS A 527 -4.33 2.79 -28.38
C LYS A 527 -3.61 3.92 -27.66
N PHE A 528 -3.35 3.75 -26.36
CA PHE A 528 -2.58 4.71 -25.58
C PHE A 528 -1.18 4.92 -26.17
N LEU A 529 -0.49 3.84 -26.52
CA LEU A 529 0.83 3.91 -27.14
C LEU A 529 0.77 4.62 -28.50
N ASP A 530 -0.20 4.26 -29.34
CA ASP A 530 -0.38 4.87 -30.67
C ASP A 530 -0.69 6.37 -30.58
N TRP A 531 -1.42 6.80 -29.55
CA TRP A 531 -1.66 8.22 -29.26
C TRP A 531 -0.42 8.91 -28.69
N ALA A 532 0.23 8.33 -27.68
CA ALA A 532 1.35 8.95 -26.96
C ALA A 532 2.56 9.20 -27.88
N VAL A 533 2.83 8.32 -28.85
CA VAL A 533 3.91 8.54 -29.84
C VAL A 533 3.64 9.69 -30.82
N THR A 534 2.40 10.19 -30.90
CA THR A 534 2.08 11.39 -31.70
C THR A 534 2.51 12.69 -31.01
N LEU A 535 2.77 12.65 -29.70
CA LEU A 535 3.21 13.81 -28.93
C LEU A 535 4.72 14.05 -29.16
N PRO A 536 5.12 15.26 -29.59
CA PRO A 536 6.49 15.52 -30.04
C PRO A 536 7.52 15.56 -28.91
N ASP A 537 7.07 15.60 -27.67
CA ASP A 537 7.87 15.77 -26.46
C ASP A 537 7.79 14.58 -25.49
N VAL A 538 7.23 13.45 -25.95
CA VAL A 538 7.09 12.21 -25.18
C VAL A 538 8.12 11.18 -25.65
N TYR A 539 8.81 10.54 -24.71
CA TYR A 539 9.83 9.53 -24.98
C TYR A 539 9.61 8.28 -24.12
N PHE A 540 9.53 7.12 -24.78
CA PHE A 540 9.55 5.81 -24.15
C PHE A 540 10.99 5.34 -23.98
N VAL A 541 11.43 5.31 -22.73
CA VAL A 541 12.83 5.05 -22.37
C VAL A 541 12.92 3.97 -21.28
N THR A 542 14.08 3.32 -21.19
CA THR A 542 14.36 2.43 -20.06
C THR A 542 14.59 3.21 -18.77
N ALA A 543 14.58 2.52 -17.63
CA ALA A 543 14.88 3.12 -16.33
C ALA A 543 16.28 3.79 -16.30
N THR A 544 17.31 3.09 -16.79
CA THR A 544 18.67 3.62 -16.90
C THR A 544 18.76 4.81 -17.87
N GLN A 545 18.02 4.80 -18.98
CA GLN A 545 17.96 5.94 -19.90
C GLN A 545 17.30 7.16 -19.25
N ALA A 546 16.23 6.96 -18.47
CA ALA A 546 15.61 8.04 -17.71
C ALA A 546 16.60 8.61 -16.68
N LEU A 547 17.28 7.76 -15.90
CA LEU A 547 18.32 8.19 -14.97
C LEU A 547 19.46 8.94 -15.67
N THR A 548 19.89 8.48 -16.85
CA THR A 548 20.93 9.17 -17.63
C THR A 548 20.53 10.61 -17.94
N TRP A 549 19.27 10.85 -18.33
CA TRP A 549 18.76 12.21 -18.52
C TRP A 549 18.65 12.97 -17.20
N ILE A 550 18.18 12.34 -16.12
CA ILE A 550 18.05 12.96 -14.80
C ILE A 550 19.42 13.43 -14.27
N THR A 551 20.48 12.65 -14.53
CA THR A 551 21.85 13.00 -14.11
C THR A 551 22.46 14.15 -14.92
N ASP A 552 22.03 14.36 -16.16
CA ASP A 552 22.45 15.48 -17.01
C ASP A 552 21.26 16.07 -17.80
N PRO A 553 20.36 16.82 -17.12
CA PRO A 553 19.09 17.25 -17.70
C PRO A 553 19.31 18.16 -18.91
N LYS A 554 18.69 17.80 -20.03
CA LYS A 554 18.69 18.60 -21.27
C LYS A 554 17.27 19.05 -21.63
N PRO A 555 17.08 20.30 -22.07
CA PRO A 555 15.81 20.75 -22.63
C PRO A 555 15.38 19.92 -23.84
N ILE A 556 14.07 19.81 -24.05
CA ILE A 556 13.44 19.01 -25.11
C ILE A 556 14.05 19.24 -26.51
N LYS A 557 14.39 20.50 -26.83
CA LYS A 557 14.98 20.90 -28.12
C LYS A 557 16.34 20.26 -28.40
N SER A 558 17.03 19.78 -27.38
CA SER A 558 18.36 19.17 -27.48
C SER A 558 18.31 17.64 -27.53
N LEU A 559 17.13 17.01 -27.39
CA LEU A 559 17.02 15.55 -27.21
C LEU A 559 17.13 14.72 -28.49
N ASN A 560 16.90 15.32 -29.65
CA ASN A 560 17.06 14.61 -30.93
C ASN A 560 18.48 14.04 -31.14
N ASN A 561 19.50 14.68 -30.55
CA ASN A 561 20.90 14.25 -30.63
C ASN A 561 21.46 13.82 -29.26
N PHE A 562 20.61 13.57 -28.26
CA PHE A 562 21.07 13.18 -26.94
C PHE A 562 21.62 11.75 -26.96
N GLU A 563 22.93 11.62 -26.69
CA GLU A 563 23.65 10.35 -26.79
C GLU A 563 23.07 9.27 -25.88
N GLY A 564 22.64 9.63 -24.67
CA GLY A 564 22.06 8.70 -23.70
C GLY A 564 20.80 7.98 -24.20
N TRP A 565 20.08 8.56 -25.15
CA TRP A 565 18.87 7.98 -25.76
C TRP A 565 19.09 7.55 -27.22
N SER A 566 20.33 7.52 -27.68
CA SER A 566 20.65 7.00 -29.01
C SER A 566 20.39 5.50 -29.08
N CYS A 567 19.73 5.05 -30.15
CA CYS A 567 19.53 3.65 -30.48
C CYS A 567 20.69 3.03 -31.27
N LYS A 568 21.86 3.69 -31.29
CA LYS A 568 23.09 3.06 -31.79
C LYS A 568 23.38 1.82 -30.94
N LYS A 569 23.67 0.69 -31.61
CA LYS A 569 23.93 -0.57 -30.92
C LYS A 569 25.17 -0.43 -30.04
N LYS A 570 24.99 -0.59 -28.72
CA LYS A 570 26.10 -0.56 -27.76
C LYS A 570 26.90 -1.86 -27.90
N GLU A 571 28.22 -1.77 -27.73
CA GLU A 571 29.12 -2.92 -27.81
C GLU A 571 28.89 -3.94 -26.69
N ASN A 572 28.35 -3.50 -25.54
CA ASN A 572 28.14 -4.33 -24.36
C ASN A 572 26.84 -5.15 -24.38
N LEU A 573 25.95 -4.93 -25.35
CA LEU A 573 24.71 -5.71 -25.46
C LEU A 573 25.05 -7.16 -25.87
N PRO A 574 24.27 -8.15 -25.40
CA PRO A 574 24.51 -9.52 -25.80
C PRO A 574 24.35 -9.69 -27.32
N GLY A 575 25.09 -10.65 -27.88
CA GLY A 575 24.84 -11.11 -29.25
C GLY A 575 23.44 -11.69 -29.43
N PRO A 576 22.99 -11.91 -30.69
CA PRO A 576 21.65 -12.42 -30.95
C PRO A 576 21.45 -13.79 -30.26
N PRO A 577 20.21 -14.12 -29.84
CA PRO A 577 19.92 -15.42 -29.30
C PRO A 577 20.20 -16.51 -30.35
N CYS A 578 20.53 -17.71 -29.88
CA CYS A 578 20.65 -18.89 -30.72
C CYS A 578 19.31 -19.28 -31.35
N ASN A 579 19.34 -19.84 -32.56
CA ASN A 579 18.14 -20.28 -33.27
C ASN A 579 17.44 -21.47 -32.61
N ASN A 580 18.22 -22.37 -31.99
CA ASN A 580 17.72 -23.57 -31.33
C ASN A 580 18.17 -23.55 -29.87
N ALA A 581 17.29 -23.11 -28.97
CA ALA A 581 17.57 -23.13 -27.54
C ALA A 581 17.59 -24.56 -26.98
N ASN A 582 18.49 -24.80 -26.03
CA ASN A 582 18.50 -26.03 -25.25
C ASN A 582 17.32 -26.03 -24.27
N LYS A 583 16.57 -27.13 -24.22
CA LYS A 583 15.45 -27.34 -23.30
C LYS A 583 15.88 -28.30 -22.21
N CYS A 584 16.24 -27.75 -21.06
CA CYS A 584 16.85 -28.48 -19.96
C CYS A 584 15.76 -28.96 -18.99
N ALA A 585 15.55 -30.28 -18.91
CA ALA A 585 14.73 -30.88 -17.86
C ALA A 585 15.62 -31.16 -16.64
N LEU A 586 15.45 -30.37 -15.59
CA LEU A 586 16.37 -30.30 -14.46
C LEU A 586 15.70 -30.73 -13.17
N ASP A 587 16.41 -31.51 -12.36
CA ASP A 587 15.95 -31.87 -11.03
C ASP A 587 15.91 -30.64 -10.11
N PHE A 588 14.80 -30.47 -9.41
CA PHE A 588 14.60 -29.42 -8.41
C PHE A 588 13.86 -29.98 -7.19
N LYS A 589 14.43 -29.80 -6.00
CA LYS A 589 13.79 -30.18 -4.74
C LYS A 589 13.41 -28.92 -3.96
N PRO A 590 12.12 -28.54 -3.92
CA PRO A 590 11.66 -27.41 -3.11
C PRO A 590 11.98 -27.63 -1.63
N THR A 591 12.34 -26.57 -0.89
CA THR A 591 12.70 -26.64 0.53
C THR A 591 11.57 -27.21 1.40
N GLU A 592 10.32 -26.93 1.03
CA GLU A 592 9.11 -27.37 1.76
C GLU A 592 8.64 -28.78 1.34
N SER A 593 9.30 -29.40 0.36
CA SER A 593 8.90 -30.68 -0.21
C SER A 593 9.93 -31.77 0.02
N ASN A 594 9.44 -32.97 0.35
CA ASN A 594 10.27 -34.16 0.47
C ASN A 594 10.51 -34.88 -0.88
N PHE A 595 9.84 -34.47 -1.95
CA PHE A 595 10.00 -35.08 -3.27
C PHE A 595 10.71 -34.13 -4.25
N THR A 596 11.54 -34.72 -5.11
CA THR A 596 12.17 -34.02 -6.23
C THR A 596 11.16 -33.87 -7.36
N THR A 597 11.10 -32.68 -7.92
CA THR A 597 10.29 -32.32 -9.09
C THR A 597 11.19 -32.00 -10.27
N THR A 598 10.64 -31.98 -11.47
CA THR A 598 11.35 -31.50 -12.65
C THR A 598 10.98 -30.03 -12.90
N ARG A 599 11.98 -29.20 -13.19
CA ARG A 599 11.81 -27.85 -13.70
C ARG A 599 12.44 -27.74 -15.08
N TYR A 600 11.84 -26.94 -15.95
CA TYR A 600 12.34 -26.70 -17.29
C TYR A 600 13.05 -25.35 -17.35
N LEU A 601 14.20 -25.31 -18.01
CA LEU A 601 14.97 -24.11 -18.28
C LEU A 601 15.35 -24.08 -19.76
N GLU A 602 15.04 -22.98 -20.44
CA GLU A 602 15.42 -22.77 -21.84
C GLU A 602 16.55 -21.74 -21.94
N THR A 603 17.65 -22.07 -22.63
CA THR A 603 18.84 -21.21 -22.75
C THR A 603 19.65 -21.56 -24.00
N CYS A 604 20.49 -20.62 -24.47
CA CYS A 604 21.51 -20.88 -25.48
C CYS A 604 22.80 -21.50 -24.93
N ARG A 605 22.93 -21.60 -23.60
CA ARG A 605 24.04 -22.28 -22.94
C ARG A 605 23.81 -23.78 -22.84
N GLU A 606 24.87 -24.51 -22.50
CA GLU A 606 24.75 -25.91 -22.12
C GLU A 606 23.81 -26.06 -20.91
N CYS A 607 23.09 -27.18 -20.86
CA CYS A 607 22.21 -27.45 -19.74
C CYS A 607 23.02 -27.65 -18.44
N PRO A 608 22.63 -27.00 -17.34
CA PRO A 608 23.27 -27.20 -16.05
C PRO A 608 22.96 -28.60 -15.50
N ASN A 609 23.67 -29.03 -14.46
CA ASN A 609 23.47 -30.34 -13.83
C ASN A 609 22.20 -30.38 -12.97
N LYS A 610 21.83 -29.25 -12.37
CA LYS A 610 20.67 -29.05 -11.51
C LYS A 610 19.96 -27.75 -11.87
N TYR A 611 18.70 -27.62 -11.44
CA TYR A 611 17.98 -26.37 -11.59
C TYR A 611 18.69 -25.29 -10.76
N PRO A 612 19.15 -24.18 -11.36
CA PRO A 612 19.79 -23.10 -10.62
C PRO A 612 18.88 -22.59 -9.50
N TRP A 613 19.45 -22.25 -8.35
CA TRP A 613 18.66 -21.77 -7.21
C TRP A 613 19.53 -20.98 -6.25
N LEU A 614 18.97 -20.61 -5.09
CA LEU A 614 19.69 -19.97 -4.00
C LEU A 614 20.92 -20.80 -3.58
N GLY A 615 22.09 -20.18 -3.65
CA GLY A 615 23.39 -20.80 -3.31
C GLY A 615 24.01 -21.68 -4.40
N ASP A 616 23.34 -21.85 -5.55
CA ASP A 616 23.87 -22.53 -6.75
C ASP A 616 23.27 -21.89 -8.02
N SER A 617 23.60 -20.62 -8.27
CA SER A 617 23.15 -19.81 -9.42
C SER A 617 23.62 -20.36 -10.76
N LYS A 618 24.59 -21.28 -10.77
CA LYS A 618 25.08 -21.95 -11.99
C LYS A 618 24.45 -23.32 -12.21
N GLY A 619 23.71 -23.86 -11.23
CA GLY A 619 23.12 -25.20 -11.32
C GLY A 619 24.17 -26.31 -11.40
N THR A 620 25.29 -26.16 -10.71
CA THR A 620 26.38 -27.15 -10.68
C THR A 620 26.02 -28.40 -9.88
N GLY A 621 25.07 -28.29 -8.95
CA GLY A 621 24.74 -29.28 -7.94
C GLY A 621 25.52 -29.13 -6.63
N LEU A 622 26.32 -28.06 -6.49
CA LEU A 622 27.11 -27.75 -5.30
C LEU A 622 26.63 -26.42 -4.73
N TYR A 623 26.18 -26.40 -3.47
CA TYR A 623 25.80 -25.18 -2.76
C TYR A 623 27.05 -24.46 -2.23
N ASN A 624 27.79 -23.82 -3.12
CA ASN A 624 29.08 -23.22 -2.81
C ASN A 624 29.24 -21.79 -3.35
N ASP A 625 28.18 -21.18 -3.84
CA ASP A 625 28.24 -19.79 -4.25
C ASP A 625 28.50 -18.90 -3.03
N ASN A 626 29.61 -18.17 -3.09
CA ASN A 626 29.99 -17.19 -2.11
C ASN A 626 30.18 -15.85 -2.83
N TYR A 627 29.24 -14.95 -2.58
CA TYR A 627 29.22 -13.61 -3.17
C TYR A 627 29.99 -12.66 -2.24
N ASN A 628 31.27 -12.43 -2.54
CA ASN A 628 32.09 -11.49 -1.78
C ASN A 628 32.17 -10.14 -2.54
N PRO A 629 31.68 -9.03 -1.96
CA PRO A 629 31.74 -7.70 -2.60
C PRO A 629 33.16 -7.17 -2.81
N GLU A 630 34.16 -7.66 -2.08
CA GLU A 630 35.59 -7.26 -2.24
C GLU A 630 36.29 -7.95 -3.43
N LYS A 631 35.67 -8.95 -4.07
CA LYS A 631 36.24 -9.67 -5.22
C LYS A 631 35.82 -9.08 -6.59
N LYS A 632 35.40 -7.80 -6.61
CA LYS A 632 34.99 -7.09 -7.82
C LYS A 632 36.08 -7.01 -8.89
#